data_AF-A0A7C6UDT2-F1
#
_entry.id   AF-A0A7C6UDT2-F1
#
_cell.length_a   1.000
_cell.length_b   1.000
_cell.length_c   1.000
_cell.angle_alpha   90.00
_cell.angle_beta   90.00
_cell.angle_gamma   90.00
#
_symmetry.space_group_name_H-M   'P 1'
#
loop_
_entity.id
_entity.type
_entity.pdbx_description
1 polymer ?
#
loop_
_entity_poly.entity_id
_entity_poly.type
_entity_poly.pdbx_seq_one_letter_code
_entity_poly.pdbx_strand_id
1 'polypeptide(L)'
;LGMVVSSLVLLLHPAPGESKASRCLIQSLAARLGWQSEPFDYFEVFENYRVHMQTQSGWNQAIPKIECFLRQQIADRTEALLDGKYRKSYHKAAELIVGFGEYLESKSAREGTEYIDAFERQYVRFSSFRAALNLVR
;
A
#
# COMPACT_ATOMS: atom_id res chain seq x y z
N LEU A 1 0.69 -7.83 -8.71
CA LEU A 1 -0.10 -6.88 -7.90
C LEU A 1 -0.98 -7.59 -6.88
N GLY A 2 -1.64 -8.70 -7.24
CA GLY A 2 -2.42 -9.61 -6.38
C GLY A 2 -2.01 -9.65 -4.91
N MET A 3 -0.88 -10.30 -4.64
CA MET A 3 -0.38 -10.56 -3.30
C MET A 3 0.05 -9.30 -2.55
N VAL A 4 0.76 -8.37 -3.20
CA VAL A 4 1.26 -7.13 -2.57
C VAL A 4 0.12 -6.29 -2.00
N VAL A 5 -0.94 -6.06 -2.79
CA VAL A 5 -2.09 -5.26 -2.34
C VAL A 5 -2.85 -5.99 -1.22
N SER A 6 -3.03 -7.31 -1.34
CA SER A 6 -3.74 -8.10 -0.33
C SER A 6 -2.96 -8.12 1.00
N SER A 7 -1.63 -8.24 0.94
CA SER A 7 -0.73 -8.16 2.10
C SER A 7 -0.70 -6.76 2.72
N LEU A 8 -0.82 -5.70 1.92
CA LEU A 8 -0.94 -4.33 2.42
C LEU A 8 -2.27 -4.10 3.14
N VAL A 9 -3.38 -4.52 2.53
CA VAL A 9 -4.72 -4.46 3.15
C VAL A 9 -4.74 -5.18 4.50
N LEU A 10 -4.05 -6.31 4.60
CA LEU A 10 -3.89 -7.05 5.86
C LEU A 10 -3.14 -6.29 6.96
N LEU A 11 -2.32 -5.30 6.61
CA LEU A 11 -1.48 -4.56 7.55
C LEU A 11 -2.04 -3.17 7.92
N LEU A 12 -2.93 -2.59 7.11
CA LEU A 12 -3.45 -1.22 7.32
C LEU A 12 -4.43 -1.13 8.52
N HIS A 13 -3.92 -1.02 9.76
CA HIS A 13 -4.57 -0.34 10.90
C HIS A 13 -3.55 -0.20 12.06
N PRO A 14 -3.44 0.94 12.81
CA PRO A 14 -4.36 2.08 12.92
C PRO A 14 -3.80 3.41 12.38
N ALA A 15 -4.04 3.75 11.11
CA ALA A 15 -4.12 5.17 10.75
C ALA A 15 -5.59 5.57 10.91
N PRO A 16 -5.92 6.66 11.64
CA PRO A 16 -7.30 7.06 11.82
C PRO A 16 -7.87 7.52 10.47
N GLY A 17 -8.69 6.68 9.85
CA GLY A 17 -9.51 7.04 8.71
C GLY A 17 -9.05 6.48 7.37
N GLU A 18 -10.03 6.42 6.45
CA GLU A 18 -9.91 6.06 5.04
C GLU A 18 -8.92 6.95 4.28
N SER A 19 -7.61 6.75 4.49
CA SER A 19 -6.61 7.45 3.71
C SER A 19 -6.86 7.22 2.23
N LYS A 20 -6.48 8.20 1.40
CA LYS A 20 -6.69 8.10 -0.05
C LYS A 20 -5.96 6.89 -0.62
N ALA A 21 -4.75 6.61 -0.14
CA ALA A 21 -3.98 5.43 -0.52
C ALA A 21 -4.71 4.13 -0.15
N SER A 22 -5.20 4.01 1.08
CA SER A 22 -5.96 2.82 1.54
C SER A 22 -7.23 2.59 0.71
N ARG A 23 -7.97 3.67 0.39
CA ARG A 23 -9.11 3.63 -0.55
C ARG A 23 -8.74 3.13 -1.93
N CYS A 24 -7.71 3.69 -2.52
CA CYS A 24 -7.27 3.25 -3.85
C CYS A 24 -6.82 1.78 -3.84
N LEU A 25 -6.14 1.32 -2.78
CA LEU A 25 -5.69 -0.08 -2.65
C LEU A 25 -6.87 -1.06 -2.51
N ILE A 26 -7.85 -0.73 -1.66
CA ILE A 26 -9.06 -1.55 -1.46
C ILE A 26 -9.91 -1.57 -2.73
N GLN A 27 -10.14 -0.43 -3.38
CA GLN A 27 -10.88 -0.37 -4.65
C GLN A 27 -10.16 -1.15 -5.76
N SER A 28 -8.84 -1.06 -5.84
CA SER A 28 -8.02 -1.83 -6.78
C SER A 28 -8.11 -3.34 -6.53
N LEU A 29 -8.28 -3.76 -5.27
CA LEU A 29 -8.49 -5.16 -4.92
C LEU A 29 -9.92 -5.62 -5.27
N ALA A 30 -10.94 -4.86 -4.90
CA ALA A 30 -12.33 -5.13 -5.25
C ALA A 30 -12.52 -5.24 -6.77
N ALA A 31 -11.94 -4.33 -7.54
CA ALA A 31 -11.94 -4.36 -9.00
C ALA A 31 -11.33 -5.64 -9.57
N ARG A 32 -10.27 -6.18 -8.95
CA ARG A 32 -9.63 -7.43 -9.38
C ARG A 32 -10.38 -8.69 -8.96
N LEU A 33 -11.12 -8.62 -7.86
CA LEU A 33 -12.00 -9.70 -7.41
C LEU A 33 -13.32 -9.73 -8.19
N GLY A 34 -13.54 -8.78 -9.10
CA GLY A 34 -14.77 -8.68 -9.88
C GLY A 34 -15.96 -8.17 -9.07
N TRP A 35 -15.72 -7.58 -7.90
CA TRP A 35 -16.78 -7.19 -6.98
C TRP A 35 -17.43 -5.85 -7.32
N GLN A 36 -17.11 -5.20 -8.44
CA GLN A 36 -17.52 -3.81 -8.73
C GLN A 36 -19.04 -3.53 -8.68
N SER A 37 -19.88 -4.55 -8.80
CA SER A 37 -21.34 -4.47 -8.79
C SER A 37 -21.99 -4.90 -7.48
N GLU A 38 -21.21 -5.26 -6.48
CA GLU A 38 -21.75 -5.79 -5.24
C GLU A 38 -22.19 -4.68 -4.27
N PRO A 39 -23.32 -4.83 -3.56
CA PRO A 39 -23.88 -3.81 -2.69
C PRO A 39 -23.23 -3.76 -1.29
N PHE A 40 -22.10 -4.43 -1.08
CA PHE A 40 -21.45 -4.48 0.24
C PHE A 40 -20.27 -3.50 0.35
N ASP A 41 -20.03 -3.06 1.58
CA ASP A 41 -18.89 -2.21 1.89
C ASP A 41 -17.60 -3.04 1.92
N TYR A 42 -16.77 -2.88 0.89
CA TYR A 42 -15.47 -3.57 0.78
C TYR A 42 -14.57 -3.26 1.98
N PHE A 43 -14.67 -2.07 2.57
CA PHE A 43 -13.91 -1.73 3.75
C PHE A 43 -14.26 -2.64 4.92
N GLU A 44 -15.55 -2.78 5.19
CA GLU A 44 -16.05 -3.64 6.26
C GLU A 44 -15.60 -5.10 6.04
N VAL A 45 -15.69 -5.62 4.81
CA VAL A 45 -15.26 -6.98 4.48
C VAL A 45 -13.77 -7.17 4.73
N PHE A 46 -12.92 -6.26 4.24
CA PHE A 46 -11.47 -6.37 4.42
C PHE A 46 -11.05 -6.16 5.87
N GLU A 47 -11.73 -5.29 6.60
CA GLU A 47 -11.49 -5.07 8.02
C GLU A 47 -11.83 -6.31 8.85
N ASN A 48 -12.98 -6.93 8.58
CA ASN A 48 -13.37 -8.19 9.23
C ASN A 48 -12.36 -9.31 8.94
N TYR A 49 -11.90 -9.43 7.69
CA TYR A 49 -10.87 -10.39 7.32
C TYR A 49 -9.54 -10.13 8.04
N ARG A 50 -9.14 -8.85 8.15
CA ARG A 50 -7.94 -8.45 8.89
C ARG A 50 -8.03 -8.83 10.36
N VAL A 51 -9.11 -8.44 11.03
CA VAL A 51 -9.35 -8.76 12.45
C VAL A 51 -9.28 -10.28 12.65
N HIS A 52 -9.93 -11.05 11.79
CA HIS A 52 -9.85 -12.51 11.83
C HIS A 52 -8.39 -13.01 11.71
N MET A 53 -7.61 -12.49 10.77
CA MET A 53 -6.21 -12.87 10.59
C MET A 53 -5.32 -12.52 11.79
N GLN A 54 -5.61 -11.42 12.49
CA GLN A 54 -4.88 -11.03 13.71
C GLN A 54 -5.10 -12.00 14.88
N THR A 55 -6.23 -12.73 14.89
CA THR A 55 -6.49 -13.75 15.91
C THR A 55 -5.76 -15.07 15.67
N GLN A 56 -5.19 -15.27 14.48
CA GLN A 56 -4.51 -16.51 14.11
C GLN A 56 -3.16 -16.64 14.82
N SER A 57 -2.87 -17.84 15.34
CA SER A 57 -1.56 -18.16 15.90
C SER A 57 -0.48 -18.01 14.82
N GLY A 58 0.58 -17.26 15.10
CA GLY A 58 1.64 -17.00 14.12
C GLY A 58 1.60 -15.61 13.47
N TRP A 59 0.53 -14.83 13.69
CA TRP A 59 0.37 -13.51 13.08
C TRP A 59 1.55 -12.57 13.38
N ASN A 60 1.92 -12.43 14.66
CA ASN A 60 3.01 -11.56 15.08
C ASN A 60 4.37 -12.01 14.50
N GLN A 61 4.58 -13.31 14.29
CA GLN A 61 5.78 -13.85 13.65
C GLN A 61 5.77 -13.67 12.13
N ALA A 62 4.59 -13.55 11.52
CA ALA A 62 4.42 -13.33 10.09
C ALA A 62 4.63 -11.86 9.71
N ILE A 63 4.20 -10.91 10.55
CA ILE A 63 4.28 -9.45 10.25
C ILE A 63 5.67 -9.04 9.73
N PRO A 64 6.80 -9.30 10.41
CA PRO A 64 8.10 -8.83 9.93
C PRO A 64 8.49 -9.42 8.58
N LYS A 65 8.07 -10.66 8.29
CA LYS A 65 8.30 -11.31 7.00
C LYS A 65 7.47 -10.66 5.90
N ILE A 66 6.21 -10.35 6.20
CA ILE A 66 5.32 -9.64 5.26
C ILE A 66 5.86 -8.23 5.00
N GLU A 67 6.33 -7.51 6.02
CA GLU A 67 6.95 -6.18 5.85
C GLU A 67 8.19 -6.22 4.98
N CYS A 68 9.10 -7.16 5.25
CA CYS A 68 10.29 -7.34 4.43
C CYS A 68 9.93 -7.64 2.97
N PHE A 69 8.97 -8.55 2.76
CA PHE A 69 8.44 -8.85 1.44
C PHE A 69 7.82 -7.62 0.76
N LEU A 70 7.00 -6.84 1.47
CA LEU A 70 6.38 -5.64 0.94
C LEU A 70 7.40 -4.58 0.54
N ARG A 71 8.41 -4.30 1.39
CA ARG A 71 9.48 -3.36 1.06
C ARG A 71 10.17 -3.71 -0.25
N GLN A 72 10.57 -4.97 -0.40
CA GLN A 72 11.22 -5.45 -1.62
C GLN A 72 10.29 -5.33 -2.83
N GLN A 73 9.05 -5.82 -2.71
CA GLN A 73 8.10 -5.83 -3.80
C GLN A 73 7.67 -4.42 -4.25
N ILE A 74 7.59 -3.47 -3.33
CA ILE A 74 7.29 -2.07 -3.65
C ILE A 74 8.47 -1.44 -4.38
N ALA A 75 9.70 -1.67 -3.93
CA ALA A 75 10.91 -1.18 -4.60
C ALA A 75 11.02 -1.72 -6.03
N ASP A 76 10.99 -3.05 -6.20
CA ASP A 76 11.12 -3.71 -7.52
C ASP A 76 10.06 -3.22 -8.52
N ARG A 77 8.83 -3.06 -8.05
CA ARG A 77 7.72 -2.58 -8.89
C ARG A 77 7.88 -1.12 -9.27
N THR A 78 8.33 -0.30 -8.34
CA THR A 78 8.55 1.13 -8.59
C THR A 78 9.63 1.30 -9.64
N GLU A 79 10.75 0.62 -9.49
CA GLU A 79 11.84 0.62 -10.47
C GLU A 79 11.37 0.15 -11.84
N ALA A 80 10.70 -1.01 -11.93
CA ALA A 80 10.18 -1.53 -13.20
C ALA A 80 9.20 -0.58 -13.89
N LEU A 81 8.36 0.14 -13.13
CA LEU A 81 7.42 1.11 -13.68
C LEU A 81 8.13 2.35 -14.22
N LEU A 82 9.12 2.86 -13.49
CA LEU A 82 9.88 4.05 -13.86
C LEU A 82 10.83 3.80 -15.04
N ASP A 83 11.54 2.68 -15.04
CA ASP A 83 12.44 2.27 -16.12
C ASP A 83 11.68 1.99 -17.42
N GLY A 84 10.54 1.30 -17.31
CA GLY A 84 9.62 1.11 -18.43
C GLY A 84 8.90 2.37 -18.88
N LYS A 85 9.11 3.51 -18.20
CA LYS A 85 8.46 4.81 -18.46
C LYS A 85 6.94 4.71 -18.53
N TYR A 86 6.34 3.82 -17.73
CA TYR A 86 4.90 3.58 -17.68
C TYR A 86 4.18 4.68 -16.90
N ARG A 87 4.29 5.94 -17.35
CA ARG A 87 3.80 7.14 -16.65
C ARG A 87 2.35 7.04 -16.19
N LYS A 88 1.48 6.42 -17.01
CA LYS A 88 0.06 6.20 -16.70
C LYS A 88 -0.16 5.30 -15.48
N SER A 89 0.83 4.51 -15.09
CA SER A 89 0.79 3.56 -13.98
C SER A 89 1.57 4.00 -12.74
N TYR A 90 2.18 5.19 -12.74
CA TYR A 90 2.95 5.69 -11.61
C TYR A 90 2.11 5.83 -10.32
N HIS A 91 0.83 6.16 -10.46
CA HIS A 91 -0.12 6.20 -9.34
C HIS A 91 -0.15 4.87 -8.57
N LYS A 92 -0.03 3.73 -9.25
CA LYS A 92 -0.06 2.41 -8.61
C LYS A 92 1.15 2.17 -7.70
N ALA A 93 2.33 2.67 -8.08
CA ALA A 93 3.51 2.63 -7.23
C ALA A 93 3.36 3.61 -6.06
N ALA A 94 2.87 4.82 -6.33
CA ALA A 94 2.65 5.84 -5.33
C ALA A 94 1.66 5.38 -4.23
N GLU A 95 0.54 4.78 -4.62
CA GLU A 95 -0.47 4.20 -3.69
C GLU A 95 0.13 3.13 -2.79
N LEU A 96 0.99 2.27 -3.33
CA LEU A 96 1.67 1.23 -2.55
C LEU A 96 2.69 1.82 -1.57
N ILE A 97 3.48 2.79 -2.01
CA ILE A 97 4.50 3.45 -1.18
C ILE A 97 3.82 4.22 -0.04
N VAL A 98 2.82 5.03 -0.34
CA VAL A 98 2.11 5.83 0.67
C VAL A 98 1.33 4.93 1.61
N GLY A 99 0.58 3.95 1.10
CA GLY A 99 -0.15 3.02 1.97
C GLY A 99 0.78 2.24 2.91
N PHE A 100 1.94 1.79 2.43
CA PHE A 100 2.92 1.13 3.31
C PHE A 100 3.57 2.13 4.28
N GLY A 101 3.84 3.35 3.84
CA GLY A 101 4.31 4.44 4.70
C GLY A 101 3.35 4.71 5.86
N GLU A 102 2.06 4.93 5.57
CA GLU A 102 1.00 5.14 6.58
C GLU A 102 0.92 4.00 7.58
N TYR A 103 1.04 2.75 7.11
CA TYR A 103 1.14 1.59 7.98
C TYR A 103 2.35 1.68 8.93
N LEU A 104 3.53 2.06 8.43
CA LEU A 104 4.71 2.26 9.28
C LEU A 104 4.54 3.44 10.24
N GLU A 105 3.89 4.53 9.82
CA GLU A 105 3.60 5.68 10.69
C GLU A 105 2.72 5.29 11.87
N SER A 106 1.79 4.34 11.68
CA SER A 106 0.95 3.80 12.75
C SER A 106 1.75 3.07 13.85
N LYS A 107 2.98 2.65 13.54
CA LYS A 107 3.94 2.07 14.51
C LYS A 107 4.92 3.11 15.03
N SER A 108 5.39 3.97 14.13
CA SER A 108 6.37 5.03 14.38
C SER A 108 6.24 6.08 13.29
N ALA A 109 5.70 7.26 13.64
CA ALA A 109 5.52 8.38 12.70
C ALA A 109 6.80 8.69 11.90
N ARG A 110 7.96 8.60 12.56
CA ARG A 110 9.27 8.82 11.93
C ARG A 110 9.56 7.77 10.84
N GLU A 111 9.27 6.50 11.10
CA GLU A 111 9.62 5.41 10.19
C GLU A 111 8.86 5.51 8.86
N GLY A 112 7.56 5.80 8.91
CA GLY A 112 6.76 5.91 7.70
C GLY A 112 7.08 7.16 6.87
N THR A 113 7.30 8.31 7.52
CA THR A 113 7.78 9.51 6.82
C THR A 113 9.16 9.27 6.17
N GLU A 114 10.11 8.64 6.88
CA GLU A 114 11.42 8.30 6.31
C GLU A 114 11.31 7.33 5.12
N TYR A 115 10.36 6.40 5.17
CA TYR A 115 10.09 5.47 4.07
C TYR A 115 9.61 6.18 2.81
N ILE A 116 8.59 7.05 2.92
CA ILE A 116 8.05 7.80 1.77
C ILE A 116 9.11 8.74 1.19
N ASP A 117 9.81 9.48 2.07
CA ASP A 117 10.86 10.42 1.69
C ASP A 117 12.01 9.74 0.94
N ALA A 118 12.37 8.50 1.30
CA ALA A 118 13.41 7.75 0.63
C ALA A 118 13.12 7.58 -0.87
N PHE A 119 11.87 7.25 -1.22
CA PHE A 119 11.44 7.16 -2.62
C PHE A 119 11.43 8.52 -3.31
N GLU A 120 11.01 9.59 -2.62
CA GLU A 120 11.03 10.94 -3.21
C GLU A 120 12.45 11.39 -3.54
N ARG A 121 13.41 11.13 -2.65
CA ARG A 121 14.83 11.45 -2.84
C ARG A 121 15.46 10.60 -3.94
N GLN A 122 15.21 9.29 -3.92
CA GLN A 122 15.75 8.34 -4.91
C GLN A 122 15.30 8.70 -6.33
N TYR A 123 14.03 9.10 -6.50
CA TYR A 123 13.42 9.38 -7.79
C TYR A 123 13.21 10.87 -8.05
N VAL A 124 14.12 11.72 -7.54
CA VAL A 124 14.05 13.19 -7.65
C VAL A 124 13.86 13.69 -9.09
N ARG A 125 14.43 12.98 -10.08
CA ARG A 125 14.39 13.32 -11.51
C ARG A 125 13.07 12.92 -12.20
N PHE A 126 12.21 12.14 -11.54
CA PHE A 126 10.94 11.67 -12.09
C PHE A 126 9.79 12.58 -11.61
N SER A 127 9.71 13.79 -12.15
CA SER A 127 8.73 14.80 -11.73
C SER A 127 7.28 14.30 -11.77
N SER A 128 6.89 13.54 -12.80
CA SER A 128 5.55 12.95 -12.89
C SER A 128 5.27 11.91 -11.80
N PHE A 129 6.30 11.17 -11.36
CA PHE A 129 6.16 10.20 -10.27
C PHE A 129 6.04 10.90 -8.93
N ARG A 130 6.85 11.93 -8.68
CA ARG A 130 6.73 12.76 -7.47
C ARG A 130 5.36 13.44 -7.37
N ALA A 131 4.83 13.93 -8.49
CA ALA A 131 3.46 14.45 -8.53
C ALA A 131 2.43 13.38 -8.16
N ALA A 132 2.61 12.13 -8.60
CA ALA A 132 1.74 11.02 -8.23
C ALA A 132 1.85 10.67 -6.73
N LEU A 133 3.06 10.66 -6.15
CA LEU A 133 3.28 10.48 -4.70
C LEU A 133 2.56 11.54 -3.88
N ASN A 134 2.72 12.82 -4.24
CA ASN A 134 2.06 13.93 -3.53
C ASN A 134 0.54 13.96 -3.72
N LEU A 135 0.01 13.33 -4.76
CA LEU A 135 -1.44 13.27 -5.00
C LEU A 135 -2.14 12.26 -4.08
N VAL A 136 -1.42 11.24 -3.61
CA VAL A 136 -1.99 10.13 -2.83
C VAL A 136 -1.61 10.16 -1.35
N ARG A 137 -0.61 10.97 -0.98
CA ARG A 137 -0.33 11.42 0.40
C ARG A 137 -1.42 12.38 0.88
#